data_AF-A0A536E8X3-F1
#
_entry.id   AF-A0A536E8X3-F1
#
_cell.length_a   1.000
_cell.length_b   1.000
_cell.length_c   1.000
_cell.angle_alpha   90.00
_cell.angle_beta   90.00
_cell.angle_gamma   90.00
#
_symmetry.space_group_name_H-M   'P 1'
#
loop_
_entity.id
_entity.type
_entity.pdbx_description
1 polymer ?
#
loop_
_entity_poly.entity_id
_entity_poly.type
_entity_poly.pdbx_seq_one_letter_code
_entity_poly.pdbx_strand_id
1 'polypeptide(L)'
;MAWDVTFENNDPQTTAEGEDTVFFYENLTIPVLRGASAVSATSSSGQPLAVSLGEPGRSATVSAHVSFDRAVFYGESYSFSLSYELAEVRAPSLLVTPSYVYLPVIAGGDESTVTVSSPASNGWNVTLEASQCAQNGTTFTCSGADAAFLAAVLEVSKPDATASLAFDVPVGPKNISVTMSYFQGESGVAEHMKSRPGRAAGRPRI
;
A
#
# COMPACT_ATOMS: atom_id res chain seq x y z
N MET A 1 0.01 -6.50 -7.51
CA MET A 1 -1.11 -6.57 -6.54
C MET A 1 -2.40 -6.78 -7.33
N ALA A 2 -3.30 -7.62 -6.85
CA ALA A 2 -4.59 -7.90 -7.51
C ALA A 2 -5.70 -8.06 -6.46
N TRP A 3 -6.87 -7.50 -6.75
CA TRP A 3 -8.04 -7.44 -5.87
C TRP A 3 -9.25 -7.93 -6.67
N ASP A 4 -10.03 -8.84 -6.10
CA ASP A 4 -11.36 -9.16 -6.60
C ASP A 4 -12.37 -8.42 -5.72
N VAL A 5 -13.15 -7.53 -6.34
CA VAL A 5 -14.04 -6.59 -5.66
C VAL A 5 -15.47 -6.98 -5.99
N THR A 6 -16.31 -7.05 -4.95
CA THR A 6 -17.76 -7.10 -5.09
C THR A 6 -18.36 -5.95 -4.31
N PHE A 7 -19.19 -5.17 -4.98
CA PHE A 7 -19.91 -4.03 -4.45
C PHE A 7 -21.40 -4.33 -4.50
N GLU A 8 -22.12 -4.06 -3.42
CA GLU A 8 -23.58 -4.15 -3.36
C GLU A 8 -24.14 -2.78 -3.02
N ASN A 9 -25.07 -2.27 -3.83
CA ASN A 9 -25.73 -1.02 -3.53
C ASN A 9 -26.89 -1.27 -2.56
N ASN A 10 -26.62 -1.03 -1.28
CA ASN A 10 -27.61 -1.11 -0.20
C ASN A 10 -28.27 0.25 0.14
N ASP A 11 -28.08 1.29 -0.67
CA ASP A 11 -28.72 2.60 -0.47
C ASP A 11 -30.17 2.62 -1.01
N PRO A 12 -31.19 2.64 -0.13
CA PRO A 12 -32.59 2.56 -0.55
C PRO A 12 -33.08 3.79 -1.32
N GLN A 13 -32.29 4.86 -1.44
CA GLN A 13 -32.63 6.04 -2.25
C GLN A 13 -32.51 5.78 -3.77
N THR A 14 -32.07 4.59 -4.19
CA THR A 14 -31.87 4.22 -5.61
C THR A 14 -32.96 3.28 -6.16
N THR A 15 -34.23 3.66 -6.18
CA THR A 15 -35.26 2.80 -6.81
C THR A 15 -35.29 2.94 -8.33
N ALA A 16 -35.39 1.83 -9.05
CA ALA A 16 -35.40 1.80 -10.53
C ALA A 16 -36.72 2.31 -11.17
N GLU A 17 -37.76 2.57 -10.36
CA GLU A 17 -39.13 2.85 -10.82
C GLU A 17 -39.70 4.12 -10.14
N GLY A 18 -39.61 5.31 -10.76
CA GLY A 18 -40.39 6.50 -10.34
C GLY A 18 -39.80 7.89 -10.64
N GLU A 19 -40.67 8.92 -10.64
CA GLU A 19 -40.37 10.35 -10.90
C GLU A 19 -39.55 11.07 -9.78
N ASP A 20 -39.10 10.34 -8.76
CA ASP A 20 -38.24 10.85 -7.70
C ASP A 20 -36.75 10.66 -8.05
N THR A 21 -35.86 11.45 -7.46
CA THR A 21 -34.43 11.46 -7.81
C THR A 21 -33.79 10.08 -7.63
N VAL A 22 -33.43 9.41 -8.72
CA VAL A 22 -32.79 8.08 -8.72
C VAL A 22 -31.27 8.23 -8.51
N PHE A 23 -30.75 7.74 -7.38
CA PHE A 23 -29.31 7.83 -7.06
C PHE A 23 -28.54 6.56 -7.40
N PHE A 24 -28.02 6.38 -8.59
CA PHE A 24 -27.24 5.17 -8.94
C PHE A 24 -25.73 5.39 -8.77
N TYR A 25 -24.99 4.28 -8.66
CA TYR A 25 -23.52 4.31 -8.66
C TYR A 25 -22.98 3.94 -10.04
N GLU A 26 -22.10 4.79 -10.56
CA GLU A 26 -21.34 4.53 -11.80
C GLU A 26 -19.87 4.27 -11.53
N ASN A 27 -19.41 4.44 -10.30
CA ASN A 27 -18.02 4.28 -9.94
C ASN A 27 -17.85 3.87 -8.48
N LEU A 28 -16.68 3.30 -8.19
CA LEU A 28 -16.22 2.98 -6.85
C LEU A 28 -14.82 3.55 -6.63
N THR A 29 -14.58 4.05 -5.42
CA THR A 29 -13.25 4.54 -5.00
C THR A 29 -12.59 3.52 -4.08
N ILE A 30 -11.42 3.01 -4.47
CA ILE A 30 -10.65 2.00 -3.73
C ILE A 30 -9.28 2.56 -3.34
N PRO A 31 -8.83 2.39 -2.09
CA PRO A 31 -7.46 2.75 -1.73
C PRO A 31 -6.46 1.74 -2.32
N VAL A 32 -5.54 2.22 -3.15
CA VAL A 32 -4.37 1.45 -3.62
C VAL A 32 -3.08 2.02 -3.04
N LEU A 33 -2.01 1.23 -3.03
CA LEU A 33 -0.72 1.67 -2.51
C LEU A 33 -0.14 2.80 -3.35
N ARG A 34 0.47 3.79 -2.69
CA ARG A 34 1.18 4.88 -3.36
C ARG A 34 2.28 4.32 -4.26
N GLY A 35 2.44 4.91 -5.44
CA GLY A 35 3.41 4.43 -6.44
C GLY A 35 2.87 3.28 -7.28
N ALA A 36 1.57 2.96 -7.16
CA ALA A 36 0.89 2.07 -8.09
C ALA A 36 1.05 2.56 -9.53
N SER A 37 1.52 1.67 -10.40
CA SER A 37 1.62 1.85 -11.85
C SER A 37 0.88 0.73 -12.56
N ALA A 38 0.69 0.86 -13.88
CA ALA A 38 -0.03 -0.13 -14.70
C ALA A 38 -1.38 -0.54 -14.09
N VAL A 39 -2.11 0.43 -13.51
CA VAL A 39 -3.39 0.17 -12.85
C VAL A 39 -4.43 -0.17 -13.91
N SER A 40 -5.11 -1.29 -13.73
CA SER A 40 -6.14 -1.77 -14.64
C SER A 40 -7.28 -2.43 -13.87
N ALA A 41 -8.49 -2.30 -14.39
CA ALA A 41 -9.66 -2.99 -13.87
C ALA A 41 -10.41 -3.68 -14.99
N THR A 42 -11.03 -4.82 -14.68
CA THR A 42 -11.76 -5.66 -15.63
C THR A 42 -13.05 -6.12 -14.98
N SER A 43 -14.19 -5.94 -15.65
CA SER A 43 -15.48 -6.44 -15.16
C SER A 43 -15.51 -7.98 -15.16
N SER A 44 -16.48 -8.57 -14.44
CA SER A 44 -16.66 -10.02 -14.41
C SER A 44 -16.89 -10.66 -15.80
N SER A 45 -17.34 -9.87 -16.78
CA SER A 45 -17.51 -10.29 -18.17
C SER A 45 -16.23 -10.22 -19.03
N GLY A 46 -15.12 -9.73 -18.45
CA GLY A 46 -13.84 -9.57 -19.14
C GLY A 46 -13.67 -8.23 -19.86
N GLN A 47 -14.61 -7.29 -19.72
CA GLN A 47 -14.50 -5.96 -20.34
C GLN A 47 -13.57 -5.05 -19.52
N PRO A 48 -12.67 -4.29 -20.17
CA PRO A 48 -11.83 -3.33 -19.48
C PRO A 48 -12.67 -2.17 -18.92
N LEU A 49 -12.40 -1.79 -17.68
CA LEU A 49 -13.04 -0.66 -17.00
C LEU A 49 -12.10 0.53 -16.95
N ALA A 50 -12.66 1.74 -17.02
CA ALA A 50 -11.86 2.95 -16.90
C ALA A 50 -11.42 3.15 -15.45
N VAL A 51 -10.11 3.41 -15.26
CA VAL A 51 -9.53 3.68 -13.95
C VAL A 51 -8.78 5.00 -13.99
N SER A 52 -9.04 5.85 -13.00
CA SER A 52 -8.24 7.05 -12.75
C SER A 52 -7.70 7.04 -11.34
N LEU A 53 -6.48 7.57 -11.16
CA LEU A 53 -5.88 7.75 -9.84
C LEU A 53 -6.11 9.19 -9.39
N GLY A 54 -6.49 9.35 -8.12
CA GLY A 54 -6.54 10.64 -7.46
C GLY A 54 -5.15 11.22 -7.23
N GLU A 55 -5.10 12.49 -6.82
CA GLU A 55 -3.85 13.16 -6.51
C GLU A 55 -3.15 12.52 -5.29
N PRO A 56 -1.84 12.24 -5.36
CA PRO A 56 -1.12 11.63 -4.25
C PRO A 56 -0.96 12.64 -3.09
N GLY A 57 -1.62 12.35 -1.96
CA GLY A 57 -1.50 13.13 -0.73
C GLY A 57 -0.24 12.83 0.09
N ARG A 58 -0.34 12.76 1.42
CA ARG A 58 0.73 12.28 2.34
C ARG A 58 0.51 10.84 2.87
N SER A 59 -0.60 10.20 2.52
CA SER A 59 -0.98 8.83 2.94
C SER A 59 -0.16 7.73 2.26
N ALA A 60 -0.03 6.56 2.89
CA ALA A 60 0.51 5.35 2.23
C ALA A 60 -0.29 4.92 0.99
N THR A 61 -1.51 5.43 0.85
CA THR A 61 -2.45 5.12 -0.22
C THR A 61 -2.76 6.31 -1.12
N VAL A 62 -3.26 5.99 -2.32
CA VAL A 62 -3.93 6.90 -3.24
C VAL A 62 -5.28 6.30 -3.62
N SER A 63 -6.26 7.15 -3.92
CA SER A 63 -7.58 6.71 -4.38
C SER A 63 -7.52 6.24 -5.84
N ALA A 64 -8.01 5.04 -6.13
CA ALA A 64 -8.30 4.58 -7.47
C ALA A 64 -9.82 4.66 -7.70
N HIS A 65 -10.23 5.46 -8.68
CA HIS A 65 -11.61 5.59 -9.10
C HIS A 65 -11.86 4.66 -10.29
N VAL A 66 -12.66 3.62 -10.08
CA VAL A 66 -13.02 2.63 -11.10
C VAL A 66 -14.42 2.97 -11.60
N SER A 67 -14.56 3.27 -12.89
CA SER A 67 -15.86 3.52 -13.52
C SER A 67 -16.44 2.22 -14.03
N PHE A 68 -17.68 1.92 -13.66
CA PHE A 68 -18.43 0.76 -14.09
C PHE A 68 -18.87 0.88 -15.54
N ASP A 69 -19.12 -0.25 -16.19
CA ASP A 69 -19.69 -0.33 -17.54
C ASP A 69 -21.22 -0.20 -17.57
N ARG A 70 -21.85 -0.14 -16.39
CA ARG A 70 -23.28 0.11 -16.19
C ARG A 70 -23.54 0.78 -14.83
N ALA A 71 -24.68 1.44 -14.70
CA ALA A 71 -25.20 1.89 -13.42
C ALA A 71 -25.54 0.68 -12.52
N VAL A 72 -25.33 0.84 -11.20
CA VAL A 72 -25.67 -0.13 -10.16
C VAL A 72 -26.79 0.45 -9.29
N PHE A 73 -27.98 -0.12 -9.42
CA PHE A 73 -29.19 0.31 -8.70
C PHE A 73 -29.33 -0.38 -7.33
N TYR A 74 -30.29 0.07 -6.51
CA TYR A 74 -30.52 -0.52 -5.18
C TYR A 74 -30.78 -2.03 -5.27
N GLY A 75 -30.12 -2.78 -4.39
CA GLY A 75 -30.18 -4.24 -4.33
C GLY A 75 -29.40 -4.93 -5.46
N GLU A 76 -28.75 -4.18 -6.36
CA GLU A 76 -27.85 -4.77 -7.35
C GLU A 76 -26.43 -4.87 -6.81
N SER A 77 -25.73 -5.89 -7.29
CA SER A 77 -24.30 -6.05 -7.06
C SER A 77 -23.50 -5.86 -8.36
N TYR A 78 -22.24 -5.48 -8.19
CA TYR A 78 -21.27 -5.34 -9.27
C TYR A 78 -19.92 -5.91 -8.84
N SER A 79 -19.30 -6.71 -9.71
CA SER A 79 -18.01 -7.35 -9.43
C SER A 79 -16.99 -7.07 -10.53
N PHE A 80 -15.76 -6.81 -10.13
CA PHE A 80 -14.63 -6.56 -11.02
C PHE A 80 -13.30 -6.96 -10.35
N SER A 81 -12.27 -7.17 -11.16
CA SER A 81 -10.90 -7.35 -10.68
C SER A 81 -10.10 -6.07 -10.92
N LEU A 82 -9.34 -5.62 -9.92
CA LEU A 82 -8.41 -4.49 -9.99
C LEU A 82 -6.97 -5.00 -9.81
N SER A 83 -6.06 -4.59 -10.68
CA SER A 83 -4.64 -4.93 -10.57
C SER A 83 -3.74 -3.73 -10.76
N TYR A 84 -2.57 -3.77 -10.12
CA TYR A 84 -1.55 -2.74 -10.25
C TYR A 84 -0.16 -3.28 -9.89
N GLU A 85 0.86 -2.60 -10.39
CA GLU A 85 2.27 -2.87 -10.13
C GLU A 85 2.85 -1.86 -9.13
N LEU A 86 3.86 -2.28 -8.39
CA LEU A 86 4.64 -1.42 -7.51
C LEU A 86 6.12 -1.61 -7.85
N ALA A 87 6.66 -0.69 -8.65
CA ALA A 87 8.08 -0.67 -8.99
C ALA A 87 8.83 0.31 -8.09
N GLU A 88 9.94 -0.13 -7.49
CA GLU A 88 10.90 0.65 -6.69
C GLU A 88 10.36 1.91 -6.02
N VAL A 89 9.44 1.75 -5.07
CA VAL A 89 8.80 2.87 -4.37
C VAL A 89 9.60 3.22 -3.11
N ARG A 90 9.92 4.50 -2.91
CA ARG A 90 10.47 5.01 -1.65
C ARG A 90 9.61 6.13 -1.07
N ALA A 91 8.83 5.79 -0.05
CA ALA A 91 7.98 6.71 0.71
C ALA A 91 8.10 6.42 2.22
N PRO A 92 7.77 7.37 3.12
CA PRO A 92 7.88 7.16 4.57
C PRO A 92 7.12 5.95 5.13
N SER A 93 6.08 5.50 4.43
CA SER A 93 5.18 4.40 4.85
C SER A 93 5.20 3.19 3.90
N LEU A 94 6.07 3.20 2.89
CA LEU A 94 6.16 2.16 1.86
C LEU A 94 7.55 2.19 1.25
N LEU A 95 8.26 1.07 1.29
CA LEU A 95 9.57 0.91 0.69
C LEU A 95 9.59 -0.38 -0.13
N VAL A 96 9.92 -0.29 -1.41
CA VAL A 96 10.11 -1.43 -2.30
C VAL A 96 11.45 -1.22 -2.98
N THR A 97 12.36 -2.17 -2.80
CA THR A 97 13.69 -2.20 -3.43
C THR A 97 14.01 -3.63 -3.85
N PRO A 98 15.02 -3.87 -4.68
CA PRO A 98 15.40 -5.22 -5.10
C PRO A 98 15.82 -6.18 -3.98
N SER A 99 16.10 -5.68 -2.76
CA SER A 99 16.60 -6.46 -1.63
C SER A 99 15.75 -6.33 -0.36
N TYR A 100 14.77 -5.42 -0.36
CA TYR A 100 13.93 -5.11 0.79
C TYR A 100 12.58 -4.56 0.37
N VAL A 101 11.51 -5.09 0.96
CA VAL A 101 10.13 -4.66 0.79
C VAL A 101 9.51 -4.44 2.16
N TYR A 102 8.90 -3.29 2.36
CA TYR A 102 8.09 -2.93 3.51
C TYR A 102 6.82 -2.28 2.97
N LEU A 103 5.68 -2.93 3.13
CA LEU A 103 4.39 -2.43 2.62
C LEU A 103 3.24 -2.69 3.60
N PRO A 104 2.27 -1.76 3.69
CA PRO A 104 1.01 -2.05 4.35
C PRO A 104 0.14 -2.93 3.46
N VAL A 105 -0.48 -3.92 4.07
CA VAL A 105 -1.48 -4.80 3.45
C VAL A 105 -2.85 -4.22 3.78
N ILE A 106 -3.58 -3.77 2.77
CA ILE A 106 -4.86 -3.08 2.92
C ILE A 106 -5.98 -4.03 2.56
N ALA A 107 -7.04 -4.00 3.35
CA ALA A 107 -8.32 -4.64 3.07
C ALA A 107 -9.44 -3.59 3.15
N GLY A 108 -10.61 -3.84 2.57
CA GLY A 108 -11.70 -2.87 2.60
C GLY A 108 -13.07 -3.50 2.45
N GLY A 109 -14.08 -2.81 2.99
CA GLY A 109 -15.49 -3.19 2.92
C GLY A 109 -15.97 -4.10 4.07
N ASP A 110 -17.23 -4.52 3.97
CA ASP A 110 -17.95 -5.34 4.96
C ASP A 110 -17.23 -6.63 5.33
N GLU A 111 -16.65 -7.29 4.33
CA GLU A 111 -15.84 -8.49 4.47
C GLU A 111 -14.69 -8.44 3.47
N SER A 112 -13.49 -8.82 3.92
CA SER A 112 -12.34 -8.93 3.02
C SER A 112 -11.39 -10.03 3.46
N THR A 113 -10.85 -10.72 2.45
CA THR A 113 -9.79 -11.70 2.63
C THR A 113 -8.54 -11.21 1.89
N VAL A 114 -7.43 -11.06 2.60
CA VAL A 114 -6.14 -10.76 1.97
C VAL A 114 -5.23 -11.96 2.04
N THR A 115 -4.64 -12.32 0.89
CA THR A 115 -3.67 -13.41 0.78
C THR A 115 -2.32 -12.85 0.36
N VAL A 116 -1.29 -13.14 1.17
CA VAL A 116 0.10 -12.81 0.83
C VAL A 116 0.79 -14.05 0.29
N SER A 117 1.20 -14.02 -0.98
CA SER A 117 2.09 -15.00 -1.58
C SER A 117 3.50 -14.43 -1.66
N SER A 118 4.44 -15.12 -1.02
CA SER A 118 5.86 -14.79 -1.10
C SER A 118 6.63 -15.93 -1.77
N PRO A 119 7.74 -15.67 -2.46
CA PRO A 119 8.61 -16.71 -2.99
C PRO A 119 9.34 -17.39 -1.82
N ALA A 120 8.66 -18.29 -1.11
CA ALA A 120 9.10 -18.89 0.15
C ALA A 120 10.25 -19.92 0.00
N SER A 121 11.05 -19.87 -1.06
CA SER A 121 12.10 -20.87 -1.33
C SER A 121 13.50 -20.30 -1.60
N ASN A 122 13.69 -18.98 -1.63
CA ASN A 122 14.86 -18.39 -2.27
C ASN A 122 15.69 -17.48 -1.36
N GLY A 123 15.95 -17.89 -0.11
CA GLY A 123 16.85 -17.14 0.79
C GLY A 123 16.33 -15.74 1.16
N TRP A 124 15.01 -15.56 1.21
CA TRP A 124 14.36 -14.34 1.68
C TRP A 124 13.73 -14.59 3.05
N ASN A 125 13.84 -13.61 3.95
CA ASN A 125 13.10 -13.58 5.20
C ASN A 125 11.80 -12.83 4.97
N VAL A 126 10.69 -13.44 5.38
CA VAL A 126 9.35 -12.86 5.29
C VAL A 126 8.81 -12.73 6.71
N THR A 127 8.46 -11.51 7.09
CA THR A 127 7.81 -11.18 8.35
C THR A 127 6.48 -10.53 8.04
N LEU A 128 5.45 -10.96 8.75
CA LEU A 128 4.09 -10.52 8.51
C LEU A 128 3.41 -10.36 9.86
N GLU A 129 3.11 -9.10 10.18
CA GLU A 129 2.51 -8.72 11.46
C GLU A 129 1.07 -8.27 11.23
N ALA A 130 0.12 -9.00 11.80
CA ALA A 130 -1.29 -8.60 11.78
C ALA A 130 -1.50 -7.28 12.52
N SER A 131 -2.45 -6.49 12.02
CA SER A 131 -2.83 -5.22 12.63
C SER A 131 -4.31 -5.26 13.04
N GLN A 132 -5.24 -4.86 12.15
CA GLN A 132 -6.65 -4.69 12.51
C GLN A 132 -7.52 -5.92 12.24
N CYS A 133 -6.96 -6.97 11.62
CA CYS A 133 -7.71 -8.10 11.10
C CYS A 133 -7.29 -9.42 11.74
N ALA A 134 -8.20 -10.40 11.74
CA ALA A 134 -7.90 -11.74 12.23
C ALA A 134 -6.94 -12.44 11.25
N GLN A 135 -5.91 -13.11 11.78
CA GLN A 135 -4.88 -13.78 10.98
C GLN A 135 -4.95 -15.31 11.14
N ASN A 136 -4.88 -16.03 10.03
CA ASN A 136 -4.66 -17.48 9.97
C ASN A 136 -3.59 -17.80 8.91
N GLY A 137 -2.36 -18.08 9.35
CA GLY A 137 -1.23 -18.24 8.45
C GLY A 137 -0.92 -16.94 7.69
N THR A 138 -1.02 -16.98 6.36
CA THR A 138 -0.83 -15.84 5.45
C THR A 138 -2.14 -15.20 4.99
N THR A 139 -3.27 -15.62 5.56
CA THR A 139 -4.61 -15.13 5.25
C THR A 139 -5.11 -14.20 6.35
N PHE A 140 -5.67 -13.05 5.96
CA PHE A 140 -6.25 -12.05 6.86
C PHE A 140 -7.73 -11.86 6.56
N THR A 141 -8.56 -11.86 7.60
CA THR A 141 -10.00 -11.63 7.49
C THR A 141 -10.39 -10.38 8.27
N CYS A 142 -10.95 -9.40 7.58
CA CYS A 142 -11.42 -8.14 8.15
C CYS A 142 -12.94 -8.03 8.01
N SER A 143 -13.60 -7.34 8.95
CA SER A 143 -15.04 -7.12 8.92
C SER A 143 -15.42 -5.67 9.30
N GLY A 144 -16.30 -5.05 8.52
CA GLY A 144 -16.93 -3.76 8.84
C GLY A 144 -17.31 -2.91 7.62
N ALA A 145 -18.58 -2.52 7.55
CA ALA A 145 -19.14 -1.64 6.52
C ALA A 145 -18.33 -0.35 6.40
N ASP A 146 -17.86 -0.06 5.18
CA ASP A 146 -17.30 1.25 4.80
C ASP A 146 -15.94 1.67 5.37
N ALA A 147 -15.13 0.73 5.86
CA ALA A 147 -13.76 1.03 6.30
C ALA A 147 -12.69 0.38 5.42
N ALA A 148 -11.56 1.08 5.29
CA ALA A 148 -10.30 0.48 4.86
C ALA A 148 -9.48 0.10 6.10
N PHE A 149 -9.01 -1.14 6.14
CA PHE A 149 -8.27 -1.70 7.26
C PHE A 149 -6.82 -1.93 6.87
N LEU A 150 -5.91 -1.62 7.78
CA LEU A 150 -4.55 -2.15 7.77
C LEU A 150 -4.61 -3.59 8.28
N ALA A 151 -4.69 -4.54 7.35
CA ALA A 151 -4.75 -5.96 7.66
C ALA A 151 -3.44 -6.45 8.28
N ALA A 152 -2.31 -6.05 7.68
CA ALA A 152 -0.98 -6.41 8.14
C ALA A 152 0.08 -5.41 7.69
N VAL A 153 1.26 -5.51 8.31
CA VAL A 153 2.50 -4.95 7.79
C VAL A 153 3.34 -6.11 7.24
N LEU A 154 3.68 -6.05 5.95
CA LEU A 154 4.53 -7.03 5.29
C LEU A 154 5.95 -6.50 5.19
N GLU A 155 6.90 -7.28 5.69
CA GLU A 155 8.31 -7.06 5.52
C GLU A 155 8.95 -8.28 4.82
N VAL A 156 9.66 -8.03 3.72
CA VAL A 156 10.39 -9.05 2.98
C VAL A 156 11.82 -8.55 2.79
N SER A 157 12.80 -9.26 3.32
CA SER A 157 14.20 -8.84 3.29
C SER A 157 15.10 -9.95 2.82
N LYS A 158 16.15 -9.57 2.07
CA LYS A 158 17.20 -10.48 1.65
C LYS A 158 18.36 -10.42 2.66
N PRO A 159 18.50 -11.42 3.57
CA PRO A 159 19.46 -11.37 4.67
C PRO A 159 20.93 -11.23 4.24
N ASP A 160 21.31 -11.80 3.10
CA ASP A 160 22.67 -11.75 2.54
C ASP A 160 22.94 -10.50 1.69
N ALA A 161 21.92 -9.67 1.44
CA ALA A 161 22.06 -8.43 0.67
C ALA A 161 22.28 -7.21 1.56
N THR A 162 22.74 -7.38 2.79
CA THR A 162 23.13 -6.24 3.65
C THR A 162 24.59 -5.88 3.43
N ALA A 163 24.89 -4.59 3.48
CA ALA A 163 26.24 -4.04 3.49
C ALA A 163 26.38 -3.09 4.69
N SER A 164 27.60 -2.87 5.14
CA SER A 164 27.88 -1.98 6.26
C SER A 164 28.91 -0.94 5.87
N LEU A 165 28.67 0.29 6.31
CA LEU A 165 29.56 1.43 6.16
C LEU A 165 29.91 1.96 7.54
N ALA A 166 31.19 1.94 7.88
CA ALA A 166 31.70 2.55 9.11
C ALA A 166 32.20 3.97 8.83
N PHE A 167 31.84 4.92 9.69
CA PHE A 167 32.35 6.29 9.65
C PHE A 167 32.35 6.92 11.05
N ASP A 168 33.21 7.91 11.25
CA ASP A 168 33.31 8.62 12.52
C ASP A 168 32.48 9.90 12.50
N VAL A 169 31.67 10.11 13.54
CA VAL A 169 30.90 11.32 13.76
C VAL A 169 31.60 12.17 14.84
N PRO A 170 32.02 13.40 14.53
CA PRO A 170 32.58 14.30 15.53
C PRO A 170 31.48 14.79 16.47
N VAL A 171 31.58 14.46 17.76
CA VAL A 171 30.67 14.90 18.81
C VAL A 171 31.49 15.60 19.91
N GLY A 172 31.66 16.92 19.75
CA GLY A 172 32.52 17.71 20.64
C GLY A 172 34.00 17.31 20.51
N PRO A 173 34.74 17.07 21.61
CA PRO A 173 36.14 16.67 21.56
C PRO A 173 36.37 15.18 21.26
N LYS A 174 35.31 14.40 21.03
CA LYS A 174 35.38 12.96 20.79
C LYS A 174 34.79 12.60 19.43
N ASN A 175 35.43 11.66 18.75
CA ASN A 175 34.84 11.00 17.60
C ASN A 175 34.10 9.75 18.07
N ILE A 176 32.84 9.58 17.64
CA ILE A 176 32.06 8.38 17.86
C ILE A 176 32.09 7.58 16.57
N SER A 177 32.56 6.34 16.63
CA SER A 177 32.50 5.44 15.48
C SER A 177 31.10 4.86 15.33
N VAL A 178 30.51 5.03 14.16
CA VAL A 178 29.17 4.58 13.83
C VAL A 178 29.26 3.57 12.69
N THR A 179 28.68 2.39 12.90
CA THR A 179 28.49 1.39 11.84
C THR A 179 27.04 1.48 11.37
N MET A 180 26.86 1.87 10.11
CA MET A 180 25.56 1.89 9.46
C MET A 180 25.41 0.65 8.59
N SER A 181 24.35 -0.13 8.82
CA SER A 181 23.95 -1.24 7.95
C SER A 181 22.85 -0.77 7.00
N TYR A 182 22.93 -1.20 5.73
CA TYR A 182 22.01 -0.82 4.67
C TYR A 182 21.84 -1.99 3.68
N PHE A 183 20.79 -1.98 2.86
CA PHE A 183 20.60 -3.01 1.83
C PHE A 183 21.35 -2.67 0.53
N GLN A 184 21.91 -3.66 -0.15
CA GLN A 184 22.59 -3.51 -1.43
C GLN A 184 21.61 -2.93 -2.46
N GLY A 185 22.06 -1.87 -3.15
CA GLY A 185 21.22 -0.98 -3.94
C GLY A 185 20.98 0.39 -3.29
N GLU A 186 21.18 0.52 -1.97
CA GLU A 186 21.04 1.79 -1.23
C GLU A 186 22.36 2.56 -1.05
N SER A 187 23.42 2.18 -1.76
CA SER A 187 24.79 2.72 -1.57
C SER A 187 24.86 4.25 -1.71
N GLY A 188 24.07 4.85 -2.62
CA GLY A 188 24.03 6.31 -2.78
C GLY A 188 23.42 7.04 -1.58
N VAL A 189 22.40 6.44 -0.94
CA VAL A 189 21.80 6.99 0.29
C VAL A 189 22.77 6.83 1.46
N ALA A 190 23.45 5.68 1.55
CA ALA A 190 24.47 5.44 2.56
C ALA A 190 25.59 6.51 2.50
N GLU A 191 26.13 6.79 1.31
CA GLU A 191 27.14 7.84 1.14
C GLU A 191 26.59 9.25 1.45
N HIS A 192 25.33 9.53 1.11
CA HIS A 192 24.68 10.80 1.47
C HIS A 192 24.46 10.97 2.98
N MET A 193 24.15 9.90 3.71
CA MET A 193 24.05 9.95 5.17
C MET A 193 25.40 10.17 5.83
N LYS A 194 26.46 9.54 5.32
CA LYS A 194 27.85 9.78 5.73
C LYS A 194 28.29 11.23 5.48
N SER A 195 27.85 11.85 4.38
CA SER A 195 28.21 13.24 4.03
C SER A 195 27.44 14.31 4.83
N ARG A 196 26.55 13.92 5.76
CA ARG A 196 25.80 14.81 6.66
C ARG A 196 26.29 14.77 8.13
N PRO A 197 27.56 15.05 8.44
CA PRO A 197 27.96 15.20 9.84
C PRO A 197 27.35 16.49 10.42
N GLY A 198 26.38 16.33 11.35
CA GLY A 198 26.04 17.29 12.40
C GLY A 198 25.32 18.59 12.02
N ARG A 199 23.99 18.58 11.94
CA ARG A 199 23.16 19.78 12.23
C ARG A 199 22.52 19.65 13.62
N ALA A 200 23.35 19.63 14.64
CA ALA A 200 23.03 20.01 16.02
C ALA A 200 24.35 20.58 16.59
N ALA A 201 24.51 21.87 16.85
CA ALA A 201 23.67 22.67 17.73
C ALA A 201 23.39 24.07 17.18
N GLY A 202 22.13 24.35 16.85
CA GLY A 202 21.62 25.72 16.92
C GLY A 202 21.45 26.08 18.39
N ARG A 203 22.23 27.04 18.89
CA ARG A 203 21.90 27.73 20.15
C ARG A 203 20.54 28.43 19.97
N PRO A 204 19.64 28.42 20.97
CA PRO A 204 18.54 29.36 20.98
C PRO A 204 19.14 30.76 21.14
N ARG A 205 18.74 31.71 20.29
CA ARG A 205 18.89 33.13 20.62
C ARG A 205 17.52 33.63 21.08
N ILE A 206 17.55 34.16 22.30
CA ILE A 206 16.58 35.06 22.92
C ILE A 206 16.47 36.31 22.04
#